data_AF-A0A3D6DMY5-F1
#
_entry.id   AF-A0A3D6DMY5-F1
#
_cell.length_a   1.000
_cell.length_b   1.000
_cell.length_c   1.000
_cell.angle_alpha   90.00
_cell.angle_beta   90.00
_cell.angle_gamma   90.00
#
_symmetry.space_group_name_H-M   'P 1'
#
loop_
_entity.id
_entity.type
_entity.pdbx_description
1 polymer ?
#
loop_
_entity_poly.entity_id
_entity_poly.type
_entity_poly.pdbx_seq_one_letter_code
_entity_poly.pdbx_strand_id
1 'polypeptide(L)'
;DLQELNVMLAERLEEWAHAYKAEGKAEGEALALQKLLQKRFGTVPPHVLAAISAASLAQIDGWLDRVLDGATLDELFGRAEP
;
A
#
# COMPACT_ATOMS: atom_id res chain seq x y z
N ASP A 1 38.62 7.12 -5.90
CA ASP A 1 38.85 7.03 -7.35
C ASP A 1 37.55 7.42 -8.09
N LEU A 2 37.61 7.92 -9.33
CA LEU A 2 36.42 8.37 -10.07
C LEU A 2 35.51 7.20 -10.52
N GLN A 3 36.04 5.99 -10.62
CA GLN A 3 35.27 4.78 -10.91
C GLN A 3 34.43 4.36 -9.70
N GLU A 4 34.97 4.47 -8.49
CA GLU A 4 34.25 4.14 -7.25
C GLU A 4 33.02 5.04 -7.06
N LEU A 5 33.14 6.34 -7.34
CA LEU A 5 32.02 7.28 -7.24
C LEU A 5 30.93 7.02 -8.28
N ASN A 6 31.30 6.52 -9.46
CA ASN A 6 30.34 6.20 -10.53
C ASN A 6 29.53 4.94 -10.18
N VAL A 7 30.20 3.91 -9.62
CA VAL A 7 29.55 2.68 -9.14
C VAL A 7 28.53 3.00 -8.04
N MET A 8 28.92 3.78 -7.02
CA MET A 8 28.01 4.14 -5.93
C MET A 8 26.79 4.95 -6.39
N LEU A 9 26.93 5.78 -7.42
CA LEU A 9 25.80 6.55 -7.97
C LEU A 9 24.83 5.67 -8.77
N ALA A 10 25.35 4.69 -9.51
CA ALA A 10 24.53 3.74 -10.26
C ALA A 10 23.69 2.87 -9.31
N GLU A 11 24.32 2.30 -8.28
CA GLU A 11 23.63 1.47 -7.27
C GLU A 11 22.49 2.24 -6.59
N ARG A 12 22.74 3.50 -6.18
CA ARG A 12 21.70 4.34 -5.56
C ARG A 12 20.57 4.72 -6.51
N LEU A 13 20.85 4.89 -7.80
CA LEU A 13 19.83 5.20 -8.80
C LEU A 13 18.89 4.00 -9.02
N GLU A 14 19.46 2.79 -9.02
CA GLU A 14 18.71 1.55 -9.08
C GLU A 14 17.84 1.38 -7.83
N GLU A 15 18.38 1.59 -6.63
CA GLU A 15 17.62 1.58 -5.38
C GLU A 15 16.45 2.56 -5.41
N TRP A 16 16.67 3.79 -5.88
CA TRP A 16 15.61 4.79 -6.02
C TRP A 16 14.58 4.42 -7.09
N ALA A 17 14.98 3.86 -8.24
CA ALA A 17 14.05 3.39 -9.26
C ALA A 17 13.18 2.24 -8.76
N HIS A 18 13.77 1.32 -7.98
CA HIS A 18 13.05 0.24 -7.32
C HIS A 18 12.07 0.78 -6.26
N ALA A 19 12.50 1.75 -5.44
CA ALA A 19 11.65 2.42 -4.47
C ALA A 19 10.48 3.16 -5.15
N TYR A 20 10.75 3.99 -6.16
CA TYR A 20 9.71 4.74 -6.89
C TYR A 20 8.70 3.81 -7.57
N LYS A 21 9.16 2.70 -8.14
CA LYS A 21 8.28 1.71 -8.77
C LYS A 21 7.44 0.97 -7.73
N ALA A 22 7.99 0.69 -6.55
CA ALA A 22 7.26 0.10 -5.44
C ALA A 22 6.24 1.07 -4.85
N GLU A 23 6.59 2.35 -4.73
CA GLU A 23 5.71 3.42 -4.21
C GLU A 23 4.52 3.64 -5.15
N GLY A 24 4.75 3.80 -6.46
CA GLY A 24 3.67 3.94 -7.43
C GLY A 24 2.77 2.69 -7.54
N LYS A 25 3.32 1.50 -7.26
CA LYS A 25 2.52 0.28 -7.16
C LYS A 25 1.67 0.26 -5.88
N ALA A 26 2.25 0.64 -4.74
CA ALA A 26 1.54 0.71 -3.46
C ALA A 26 0.40 1.74 -3.51
N GLU A 27 0.64 2.93 -4.07
CA GLU A 27 -0.41 3.94 -4.28
C GLU A 27 -1.52 3.44 -5.19
N GLY A 28 -1.17 2.73 -6.27
CA GLY A 28 -2.13 2.13 -7.19
C GLY A 28 -3.00 1.05 -6.53
N GLU A 29 -2.39 0.17 -5.75
CA GLU A 29 -3.10 -0.89 -5.02
C GLU A 29 -3.94 -0.32 -3.86
N ALA A 30 -3.44 0.70 -3.17
CA ALA A 30 -4.20 1.44 -2.15
C ALA A 30 -5.49 2.04 -2.73
N LEU A 31 -5.39 2.71 -3.88
CA LEU A 31 -6.56 3.28 -4.56
C LEU A 31 -7.54 2.19 -5.03
N ALA A 32 -7.03 1.05 -5.49
CA ALA A 32 -7.84 -0.09 -5.89
C ALA A 32 -8.60 -0.68 -4.68
N LEU A 33 -7.92 -0.88 -3.55
CA LEU A 33 -8.50 -1.35 -2.30
C LEU A 33 -9.56 -0.36 -1.80
N GLN A 34 -9.30 0.94 -1.80
CA GLN A 34 -10.29 1.96 -1.44
C GLN A 34 -11.55 1.86 -2.29
N LYS A 35 -11.41 1.79 -3.63
CA LYS A 35 -12.56 1.64 -4.54
C LYS A 35 -13.32 0.33 -4.31
N LEU A 36 -12.62 -0.76 -4.01
CA LEU A 36 -13.22 -2.06 -3.73
C LEU A 36 -14.03 -2.00 -2.42
N LEU A 37 -13.45 -1.44 -1.37
CA LEU A 37 -14.13 -1.25 -0.08
C LEU A 37 -15.35 -0.34 -0.23
N GLN A 38 -15.24 0.74 -1.01
CA GLN A 38 -16.37 1.64 -1.26
C GLN A 38 -17.51 0.95 -2.04
N LYS A 39 -17.18 0.03 -2.96
CA LYS A 39 -18.17 -0.78 -3.69
C LYS A 39 -18.80 -1.88 -2.83
N ARG A 40 -18.01 -2.53 -1.96
CA ARG A 40 -18.46 -3.65 -1.11
C ARG A 40 -19.23 -3.18 0.12
N PHE A 41 -18.73 -2.13 0.78
CA PHE A 41 -19.20 -1.64 2.07
C PHE A 41 -19.86 -0.25 2.02
N GLY A 42 -19.79 0.44 0.87
CA GLY A 42 -20.37 1.78 0.72
C GLY A 42 -19.44 2.86 1.28
N THR A 43 -19.76 3.40 2.45
CA THR A 43 -18.98 4.48 3.05
C THR A 43 -17.78 3.92 3.80
N VAL A 44 -16.57 4.19 3.30
CA VAL A 44 -15.32 3.79 3.96
C VAL A 44 -14.96 4.83 5.03
N PRO A 45 -14.70 4.41 6.30
CA PRO A 45 -14.33 5.34 7.37
C PRO A 45 -12.99 6.04 7.10
N PRO A 46 -12.80 7.29 7.60
CA PRO A 46 -11.55 8.02 7.40
C PRO A 46 -10.34 7.35 8.05
N HIS A 47 -10.51 6.61 9.16
CA HIS A 47 -9.42 5.85 9.78
C HIS A 47 -8.92 4.70 8.87
N VAL A 48 -9.83 4.06 8.10
CA VAL A 48 -9.47 3.03 7.12
C VAL A 48 -8.71 3.65 5.96
N LEU A 49 -9.15 4.82 5.48
CA LEU A 49 -8.43 5.53 4.39
C LEU A 49 -7.01 5.92 4.83
N ALA A 50 -6.85 6.38 6.07
CA ALA A 50 -5.54 6.69 6.65
C ALA A 50 -4.67 5.44 6.80
N ALA A 51 -5.25 4.32 7.25
CA ALA A 51 -4.55 3.04 7.35
C ALA A 51 -4.08 2.55 5.97
N ILE A 52 -4.92 2.64 4.94
CA ILE A 52 -4.56 2.25 3.56
C ILE A 52 -3.47 3.14 2.98
N SER A 53 -3.53 4.46 3.21
CA SER A 53 -2.51 5.39 2.74
C SER A 53 -1.15 5.22 3.41
N ALA A 54 -1.11 4.72 4.65
CA ALA A 54 0.12 4.47 5.39
C ALA A 54 0.62 3.01 5.27
N ALA A 55 -0.12 2.16 4.57
CA ALA A 55 0.16 0.74 4.46
C ALA A 55 1.22 0.44 3.41
N SER A 56 2.02 -0.57 3.70
CA SER A 56 2.96 -1.14 2.73
C SER A 56 2.24 -2.03 1.72
N LEU A 57 2.84 -2.24 0.55
CA LEU A 57 2.33 -3.12 -0.51
C LEU A 57 1.87 -4.50 0.01
N ALA A 58 2.66 -5.12 0.88
CA ALA A 58 2.35 -6.43 1.47
C ALA A 58 1.13 -6.40 2.39
N GLN A 59 0.86 -5.28 3.07
CA GLN A 59 -0.34 -5.12 3.90
C GLN A 59 -1.57 -4.93 3.03
N ILE A 60 -1.45 -4.15 1.95
CA ILE A 60 -2.52 -3.93 0.97
C ILE A 60 -2.90 -5.25 0.29
N ASP A 61 -1.91 -6.05 -0.13
CA ASP A 61 -2.12 -7.38 -0.72
C ASP A 61 -2.85 -8.33 0.24
N GLY A 62 -2.42 -8.37 1.50
CA GLY A 62 -3.10 -9.17 2.54
C GLY A 62 -4.54 -8.71 2.83
N TRP A 63 -4.81 -7.41 2.75
CA TRP A 63 -6.18 -6.89 2.85
C TRP A 63 -7.02 -7.20 1.62
N LEU A 64 -6.45 -7.14 0.42
CA LEU A 64 -7.16 -7.50 -0.81
C LEU A 64 -7.62 -8.96 -0.77
N ASP A 65 -6.74 -9.89 -0.36
CA ASP A 65 -7.06 -11.32 -0.23
C ASP A 65 -8.19 -11.55 0.78
N ARG A 66 -8.08 -10.95 1.97
CA ARG A 66 -9.12 -11.06 3.00
C ARG A 66 -10.43 -10.38 2.64
N VAL A 67 -10.39 -9.24 1.96
CA VAL A 67 -11.60 -8.61 1.42
C VAL A 67 -12.28 -9.56 0.46
N LEU A 68 -11.54 -10.28 -0.39
CA LEU A 68 -12.10 -11.25 -1.34
C LEU A 68 -12.68 -12.48 -0.64
N ASP A 69 -12.03 -12.98 0.41
CA ASP A 69 -12.49 -14.09 1.25
C ASP A 69 -13.80 -13.78 2.03
N GLY A 70 -14.16 -12.49 2.10
CA GLY A 70 -15.42 -12.04 2.70
C GLY A 70 -15.28 -11.43 4.08
N ALA A 71 -14.05 -11.14 4.52
CA ALA A 71 -13.79 -10.44 5.77
C ALA A 71 -14.44 -9.05 5.79
N THR A 72 -14.95 -8.64 6.94
CA THR A 72 -15.55 -7.32 7.15
C THR A 72 -14.49 -6.23 7.38
N LEU A 73 -14.89 -4.96 7.22
CA LEU A 73 -13.99 -3.82 7.51
C LEU A 73 -13.41 -3.86 8.93
N ASP A 74 -14.20 -4.28 9.92
CA ASP A 74 -13.79 -4.41 11.32
C ASP A 74 -12.70 -5.50 11.50
N GLU A 75 -12.82 -6.60 10.77
CA GLU A 75 -11.82 -7.69 10.80
C GLU A 75 -10.53 -7.34 10.06
N LEU A 76 -10.61 -6.48 9.04
CA LEU A 76 -9.46 -6.08 8.22
C LEU A 76 -8.61 -4.99 8.87
N PHE A 77 -9.28 -4.01 9.48
CA PHE A 77 -8.65 -2.78 9.99
C PHE A 77 -8.70 -2.68 11.52
N GLY A 78 -9.32 -3.66 12.18
CA GLY A 78 -9.61 -3.63 13.61
C GLY A 78 -10.85 -2.77 13.89
N ARG A 79 -11.54 -3.09 14.99
CA ARG A 79 -12.57 -2.22 15.54
C ARG A 79 -11.93 -0.87 15.85
N ALA A 80 -12.37 0.18 15.16
CA ALA A 80 -12.09 1.54 15.61
C ALA A 80 -12.65 1.66 17.03
N GLU A 81 -11.76 1.62 18.01
CA GLU A 81 -12.12 1.84 19.40
C GLU A 81 -12.75 3.25 19.49
N PRO A 82 -13.81 3.41 20.29
CA PRO A 82 -14.72 4.56 20.27
C PRO A 82 -14.06 5.90 20.62
#